data_AF-A0A817N229-F1
#
_entry.id   AF-A0A817N229-F1
#
_cell.length_a   1.000
_cell.length_b   1.000
_cell.length_c   1.000
_cell.angle_alpha   90.00
_cell.angle_beta   90.00
_cell.angle_gamma   90.00
#
_symmetry.space_group_name_H-M   'P 1'
#
loop_
_entity.id
_entity.type
_entity.pdbx_description
1 polymer ?
#
loop_
_entity_poly.entity_id
_entity_poly.type
_entity_poly.pdbx_seq_one_letter_code
_entity_poly.pdbx_strand_id
1 'polypeptide(L)'
;MALALVPEQYVSALFSGLGQELNDYERNELNDLFKYFNDYGMYQISLWNVFDVPEKTNNFSEGYNHRFKRRLNKAHPNLRLFIDSIRKEVSTVRDLITQINCRMQPRTKRYESRVAEQRTRVLYDRSNSNQITAQDLLRGLSYSFSNEK
;
A
#
# COMPACT_ATOMS: atom_id res chain seq x y z
N MET A 1 -7.80 -4.50 1.30
CA MET A 1 -6.65 -3.87 1.98
C MET A 1 -7.02 -2.53 2.63
N ALA A 2 -8.18 -2.42 3.29
CA ALA A 2 -8.58 -1.13 3.90
C ALA A 2 -7.86 -0.87 5.24
N LEU A 3 -7.54 -1.92 6.02
CA LEU A 3 -6.82 -1.83 7.29
C LEU A 3 -5.41 -1.23 7.17
N ALA A 4 -4.74 -1.46 6.04
CA ALA A 4 -3.39 -0.93 5.78
C ALA A 4 -3.35 0.59 5.78
N LEU A 5 -4.48 1.24 5.57
CA LEU A 5 -4.55 2.69 5.52
C LEU A 5 -5.01 3.26 6.85
N VAL A 6 -5.51 2.47 7.80
CA VAL A 6 -6.02 3.01 9.06
C VAL A 6 -4.84 3.37 9.98
N PRO A 7 -4.91 4.46 10.77
CA PRO A 7 -3.92 4.71 11.81
C PRO A 7 -3.70 3.48 12.68
N GLU A 8 -2.44 3.13 12.93
CA GLU A 8 -2.02 1.89 13.62
C GLU A 8 -2.77 1.67 14.95
N GLN A 9 -3.02 2.75 15.70
CA GLN A 9 -3.76 2.72 16.97
C GLN A 9 -5.21 2.19 16.86
N TYR A 10 -5.84 2.27 15.69
CA TYR A 10 -7.22 1.80 15.48
C TYR A 10 -7.29 0.45 14.77
N VAL A 11 -6.17 -0.05 14.23
CA VAL A 11 -6.13 -1.29 13.44
C VAL A 11 -6.65 -2.48 14.25
N SER A 12 -6.19 -2.63 15.49
CA SER A 12 -6.59 -3.75 16.36
C SER A 12 -8.09 -3.72 16.69
N ALA A 13 -8.60 -2.55 17.10
CA ALA A 13 -10.01 -2.39 17.45
C ALA A 13 -10.94 -2.66 16.25
N LEU A 14 -10.57 -2.16 15.06
CA LEU A 14 -11.32 -2.41 13.83
C LEU A 14 -11.30 -3.87 13.42
N PHE A 15 -10.15 -4.54 13.52
CA PHE A 15 -10.03 -5.94 13.14
C PHE A 15 -10.84 -6.86 14.06
N SER A 16 -10.83 -6.58 15.37
CA SER A 16 -11.66 -7.31 16.34
C SER A 16 -13.16 -7.09 16.10
N GLY A 17 -13.58 -5.85 15.82
CA GLY A 17 -14.96 -5.53 15.48
C GLY A 17 -15.43 -6.26 14.22
N LEU A 18 -14.59 -6.31 13.19
CA LEU A 18 -14.87 -7.02 11.94
C LEU A 18 -15.09 -8.52 12.19
N GLY A 19 -14.30 -9.13 13.07
CA GLY A 19 -14.52 -10.52 13.47
C GLY A 19 -15.90 -10.76 14.09
N GLN A 20 -16.39 -9.83 14.93
CA GLN A 20 -17.66 -9.98 15.65
C GLN A 20 -18.89 -9.80 14.75
N GLU A 21 -18.75 -9.08 13.63
CA GLU A 21 -19.85 -8.84 12.68
C GLU A 21 -20.08 -10.01 11.71
N LEU A 22 -19.13 -10.94 11.60
CA LEU A 22 -19.22 -12.09 10.70
C LEU A 22 -20.12 -13.19 11.27
N ASN A 23 -20.90 -13.82 10.41
CA ASN A 23 -21.66 -15.02 10.77
C ASN A 23 -20.74 -16.27 10.87
N ASP A 24 -21.23 -17.34 11.50
CA ASP A 24 -20.43 -18.55 11.78
C ASP A 24 -19.85 -19.21 10.52
N TYR A 25 -20.55 -19.08 9.39
CA TYR A 25 -20.10 -19.61 8.10
C TYR A 25 -18.91 -18.82 7.55
N GLU A 26 -19.03 -17.48 7.47
CA GLU A 26 -17.97 -16.58 7.01
C GLU A 26 -16.75 -16.64 7.94
N ARG A 27 -16.99 -16.75 9.25
CA ARG A 27 -15.94 -16.88 10.27
C ARG A 27 -15.12 -18.15 10.05
N ASN A 28 -15.76 -19.26 9.68
CA ASN A 28 -15.08 -20.52 9.39
C ASN A 28 -14.30 -20.47 8.06
N GLU A 29 -14.88 -19.86 7.02
CA GLU A 29 -14.19 -19.70 5.72
C GLU A 29 -12.92 -18.83 5.86
N LEU A 30 -12.98 -17.79 6.70
CA LEU A 30 -11.88 -16.86 6.91
C LEU A 30 -10.98 -17.23 8.10
N ASN A 31 -11.17 -18.38 8.73
CA ASN A 31 -10.49 -18.73 9.99
C ASN A 31 -8.96 -18.70 9.86
N ASP A 32 -8.42 -19.25 8.77
CA ASP A 32 -6.98 -19.25 8.51
C ASP A 32 -6.43 -17.83 8.28
N LEU A 33 -7.22 -16.96 7.67
CA LEU A 33 -6.85 -15.55 7.48
C LEU A 33 -6.81 -14.84 8.84
N PHE A 34 -7.83 -15.02 9.69
CA PHE A 34 -7.85 -14.43 11.03
C PHE A 34 -6.72 -14.96 11.90
N LYS A 35 -6.43 -16.26 11.81
CA LYS A 35 -5.31 -16.88 12.50
C LYS A 35 -3.97 -16.28 12.06
N TYR A 36 -3.71 -16.22 10.75
CA TYR A 36 -2.51 -15.59 10.21
C TYR A 36 -2.37 -14.13 10.67
N PHE A 37 -3.46 -13.36 10.62
CA PHE A 37 -3.43 -11.96 11.00
C PHE A 37 -3.19 -11.77 12.50
N ASN A 38 -3.77 -12.61 13.37
CA ASN A 38 -3.53 -12.55 14.81
C ASN A 38 -2.12 -13.03 15.19
N ASP A 39 -1.62 -14.08 14.54
CA ASP A 39 -0.32 -14.69 14.88
C ASP A 39 0.86 -13.90 14.32
N TYR A 40 0.70 -13.26 13.16
CA TYR A 40 1.80 -12.59 12.44
C TYR A 40 1.45 -11.18 11.99
N GLY A 41 0.28 -10.98 11.38
CA GLY A 41 -0.10 -9.69 10.79
C GLY A 41 -0.10 -8.53 11.80
N MET A 42 -0.69 -8.74 12.98
CA MET A 42 -0.82 -7.72 14.03
C MET A 42 0.50 -7.34 14.69
N TYR A 43 1.52 -8.20 14.66
CA TYR A 43 2.86 -7.88 15.19
C TYR A 43 3.74 -7.12 14.19
N GLN A 44 3.33 -7.08 12.93
CA GLN A 44 4.09 -6.47 11.84
C GLN A 44 3.34 -5.31 11.20
N ILE A 45 2.49 -4.60 11.95
CA ILE A 45 1.66 -3.50 11.43
C ILE A 45 2.53 -2.48 10.70
N SER A 46 3.67 -2.06 11.26
CA SER A 46 4.62 -1.14 10.62
C SER A 46 5.17 -1.60 9.27
N LEU A 47 5.15 -2.90 8.95
CA LEU A 47 5.62 -3.42 7.66
C LEU A 47 4.56 -3.37 6.57
N TRP A 48 3.27 -3.33 6.90
CA TRP A 48 2.18 -3.34 5.91
C TRP A 48 1.22 -2.18 6.01
N ASN A 49 1.24 -1.46 7.11
CA ASN A 49 0.52 -0.22 7.30
C ASN A 49 1.21 0.90 6.51
N VAL A 50 0.41 1.59 5.72
CA VAL A 50 0.78 2.68 4.84
C VAL A 50 -0.02 3.94 5.22
N PHE A 51 -0.58 4.00 6.43
CA PHE A 51 -1.21 5.21 6.93
C PHE A 51 -0.18 6.34 7.01
N ASP A 52 -0.53 7.50 6.43
CA ASP A 52 0.34 8.68 6.33
C ASP A 52 1.67 8.46 5.57
N VAL A 53 1.82 7.32 4.89
CA VAL A 53 2.93 7.07 3.99
C VAL A 53 2.54 7.59 2.60
N PRO A 54 3.41 8.33 1.89
CA PRO A 54 3.12 8.84 0.55
C PRO A 54 2.93 7.73 -0.51
N GLU A 55 3.18 6.47 -0.14
CA GLU A 55 3.12 5.28 -0.97
C GLU A 55 1.94 4.39 -0.55
N LYS A 56 1.07 4.06 -1.53
CA LYS A 56 -0.21 3.33 -1.29
C LYS A 56 -0.04 1.83 -1.02
N THR A 57 1.17 1.29 -1.18
CA THR A 57 1.47 -0.12 -0.95
C THR A 57 2.81 -0.22 -0.23
N ASN A 58 2.91 -1.11 0.77
CA ASN A 58 4.20 -1.46 1.37
C ASN A 58 5.11 -2.25 0.41
N ASN A 59 4.58 -2.65 -0.76
CA ASN A 59 5.27 -3.53 -1.67
C ASN A 59 6.15 -2.76 -2.65
N PHE A 60 7.04 -1.93 -2.11
CA PHE A 60 8.15 -1.35 -2.86
C PHE A 60 8.92 -2.44 -3.61
N SER A 61 9.04 -3.63 -3.02
CA SER A 61 9.65 -4.81 -3.61
C SER A 61 8.89 -5.31 -4.84
N GLU A 62 7.55 -5.44 -4.83
CA GLU A 62 6.76 -5.75 -6.04
C GLU A 62 6.90 -4.65 -7.07
N GLY A 63 6.74 -3.39 -6.66
CA GLY A 63 6.79 -2.25 -7.58
C GLY A 63 8.12 -2.21 -8.31
N TYR A 64 9.21 -2.39 -7.56
CA TYR A 64 10.56 -2.54 -8.08
C TYR A 64 10.68 -3.76 -9.00
N ASN A 65 10.31 -4.96 -8.53
CA ASN A 65 10.41 -6.20 -9.30
C ASN A 65 9.61 -6.12 -10.60
N HIS A 66 8.42 -5.55 -10.57
CA HIS A 66 7.55 -5.40 -11.72
C HIS A 66 8.07 -4.36 -12.71
N ARG A 67 8.60 -3.22 -12.23
CA ARG A 67 9.27 -2.22 -13.07
C ARG A 67 10.55 -2.77 -13.69
N PHE A 68 11.34 -3.50 -12.92
CA PHE A 68 12.58 -4.12 -13.37
C PHE A 68 12.32 -5.22 -14.40
N LYS A 69 11.32 -6.09 -14.15
CA LYS A 69 10.85 -7.09 -15.12
C LYS A 69 10.38 -6.44 -16.42
N ARG A 70 9.59 -5.36 -16.34
CA ARG A 70 9.17 -4.59 -17.53
C ARG A 70 10.34 -3.98 -18.28
N ARG A 71 11.38 -3.49 -17.59
CA ARG A 71 12.58 -2.96 -18.24
C ARG A 71 13.42 -4.05 -18.90
N LEU A 72 13.57 -5.20 -18.26
CA LEU A 72 14.23 -6.36 -18.84
C LEU A 72 13.48 -6.88 -20.07
N ASN A 73 12.15 -6.80 -20.06
CA ASN A 73 11.24 -7.19 -21.14
C ASN A 73 11.56 -8.57 -21.77
N LYS A 74 12.04 -9.50 -20.95
CA LYS A 74 12.43 -10.86 -21.35
C LYS A 74 12.12 -11.80 -20.21
N ALA A 75 11.54 -12.95 -20.53
CA ALA A 75 11.30 -14.02 -19.55
C ALA A 75 12.62 -14.62 -19.04
N HIS A 76 13.61 -14.80 -19.93
CA HIS A 76 14.92 -15.37 -19.63
C HIS A 76 16.04 -14.50 -20.23
N PRO A 77 16.43 -13.39 -19.58
CA PRO A 77 17.55 -12.59 -20.04
C PRO A 77 18.87 -13.36 -19.88
N ASN A 78 19.79 -13.22 -20.84
CA ASN A 78 21.14 -13.72 -20.64
C ASN A 78 21.86 -12.93 -19.53
N LEU A 79 22.90 -13.52 -18.93
CA LEU A 79 23.61 -12.93 -17.79
C LEU A 79 24.13 -11.52 -18.07
N ARG A 80 24.63 -11.28 -19.29
CA ARG A 80 25.14 -9.96 -19.68
C ARG A 80 24.05 -8.89 -19.69
N LEU A 81 22.90 -9.17 -20.30
CA LEU A 81 21.75 -8.25 -20.34
C LEU A 81 21.22 -7.95 -18.94
N PHE A 82 21.25 -8.95 -18.06
CA PHE A 82 20.88 -8.78 -16.65
C PHE A 82 21.86 -7.88 -15.89
N ILE A 83 23.17 -8.08 -16.07
CA ILE A 83 24.19 -7.22 -15.46
C ILE A 83 24.07 -5.78 -15.99
N ASP A 84 23.88 -5.62 -17.29
CA ASP A 84 23.73 -4.30 -17.92
C ASP A 84 22.47 -3.57 -17.43
N SER A 85 21.35 -4.29 -17.22
CA SER A 85 20.13 -3.69 -16.67
C SER A 85 20.29 -3.29 -15.20
N ILE A 86 20.99 -4.08 -14.39
CA ILE A 86 21.33 -3.72 -13.00
C ILE A 86 22.19 -2.45 -12.98
N ARG A 87 23.26 -2.40 -13.80
CA ARG A 87 24.13 -1.22 -13.87
C ARG A 87 23.36 0.06 -14.21
N LYS A 88 22.43 -0.03 -15.17
CA LYS A 88 21.54 1.08 -15.52
C LYS A 88 20.62 1.50 -14.38
N GLU A 89 20.05 0.55 -13.63
CA GLU A 89 19.22 0.85 -12.45
C GLU A 89 20.03 1.58 -11.39
N VAL A 90 21.22 1.09 -11.05
CA VAL A 90 22.13 1.73 -10.09
C VAL A 90 22.47 3.16 -10.51
N SER A 91 22.76 3.39 -11.80
CA SER A 91 22.99 4.75 -12.32
C SER A 91 21.78 5.65 -12.10
N THR A 92 20.59 5.17 -12.46
CA THR A 92 19.34 5.95 -12.35
C THR A 92 19.03 6.32 -10.89
N VAL A 93 19.28 5.40 -9.96
CA VAL A 93 19.10 5.64 -8.52
C VAL A 93 20.10 6.68 -8.01
N ARG A 94 21.37 6.62 -8.43
CA ARG A 94 22.37 7.63 -8.07
C ARG A 94 21.99 9.01 -8.61
N ASP A 95 21.47 9.09 -9.83
CA ASP A 95 21.02 10.35 -10.42
C ASP A 95 19.85 10.92 -9.61
N LEU A 96 18.91 10.07 -9.17
CA LEU A 96 17.78 10.48 -8.34
C LEU A 96 18.21 10.97 -6.95
N ILE A 97 19.13 10.26 -6.29
CA ILE A 97 19.72 10.70 -5.01
C ILE A 97 20.40 12.06 -5.19
N THR A 98 21.15 12.24 -6.27
CA THR A 98 21.82 13.50 -6.59
C THR A 98 20.80 14.63 -6.79
N GLN A 99 19.71 14.39 -7.53
CA GLN A 99 18.64 15.38 -7.71
C GLN A 99 17.99 15.78 -6.38
N ILE A 100 17.72 14.81 -5.50
CA ILE A 100 17.18 15.06 -4.16
C ILE A 100 18.15 15.92 -3.33
N ASN A 101 19.44 15.58 -3.33
CA ASN A 101 20.48 16.34 -2.64
C ASN A 101 20.59 17.78 -3.16
N CYS A 102 20.39 17.97 -4.48
CA CYS A 102 20.34 19.28 -5.12
C CYS A 102 18.99 20.02 -4.96
N ARG A 103 18.05 19.50 -4.15
CA ARG A 103 16.69 20.04 -3.95
C ARG A 103 15.88 20.22 -5.24
N MET A 104 16.19 19.44 -6.26
CA MET A 104 15.38 19.41 -7.48
C MET A 104 14.09 18.64 -7.21
N GLN A 105 12.96 19.18 -7.71
CA GLN A 105 11.67 18.54 -7.50
C GLN A 105 11.56 17.26 -8.34
N PRO A 106 11.10 16.13 -7.76
CA PRO A 106 10.83 14.92 -8.53
C PRO A 106 9.72 15.15 -9.55
N ARG A 107 9.65 14.28 -10.58
CA ARG A 107 8.54 14.29 -11.54
C ARG A 107 7.19 14.20 -10.83
N THR A 108 6.24 15.04 -11.24
CA THR A 108 4.89 15.11 -10.69
C THR A 108 4.13 13.78 -10.81
N LYS A 109 3.40 13.40 -9.74
CA LYS A 109 2.49 12.24 -9.75
C LYS A 109 1.44 12.37 -10.86
N ARG A 110 0.93 11.23 -11.36
CA ARG A 110 -0.20 11.20 -12.31
C ARG A 110 -1.46 11.80 -11.65
N TYR A 111 -2.32 12.43 -12.47
CA TYR A 111 -3.53 13.11 -12.01
C TYR A 111 -4.44 12.22 -11.17
N GLU A 112 -4.72 11.01 -11.64
CA GLU A 112 -5.60 10.03 -10.97
C GLU A 112 -5.11 9.68 -9.56
N SER A 113 -3.80 9.43 -9.42
CA SER A 113 -3.19 9.12 -8.13
C SER A 113 -3.35 10.26 -7.12
N ARG A 114 -3.28 11.52 -7.59
CA ARG A 114 -3.47 12.71 -6.76
C ARG A 114 -4.91 12.86 -6.28
N VAL A 115 -5.89 12.57 -7.14
CA VAL A 115 -7.32 12.64 -6.80
C VAL A 115 -7.69 11.59 -5.75
N ALA A 116 -7.19 10.36 -5.90
CA ALA A 116 -7.43 9.31 -4.93
C ALA A 116 -6.81 9.64 -3.55
N GLU A 117 -5.58 10.17 -3.52
CA GLU A 117 -4.91 10.62 -2.29
C GLU A 117 -5.70 11.72 -1.56
N GLN A 118 -6.25 12.70 -2.29
CA GLN A 118 -7.12 13.72 -1.71
C GLN A 118 -8.40 13.12 -1.10
N ARG A 119 -9.05 12.16 -1.76
CA ARG A 119 -10.26 11.51 -1.23
C ARG A 119 -9.99 10.75 0.06
N THR A 120 -8.90 9.98 0.08
CA THR A 120 -8.45 9.22 1.25
C THR A 120 -8.20 10.16 2.44
N ARG A 121 -7.56 11.31 2.21
CA ARG A 121 -7.33 12.33 3.24
C ARG A 121 -8.61 12.89 3.85
N VAL A 122 -9.60 13.25 3.01
CA VAL A 122 -10.90 13.77 3.47
C VAL A 122 -11.65 12.74 4.32
N LEU A 123 -11.54 11.44 4.01
CA LEU A 123 -12.17 10.39 4.81
C LEU A 123 -11.52 10.29 6.21
N TYR A 124 -10.21 10.46 6.33
CA TYR A 124 -9.54 10.52 7.63
C TYR A 124 -9.97 11.72 8.46
N ASP A 125 -10.02 12.90 7.86
CA ASP A 125 -10.42 14.12 8.58
C ASP A 125 -11.84 14.00 9.15
N ARG A 126 -12.75 13.37 8.40
CA ARG A 126 -14.12 13.07 8.85
C ARG A 126 -14.19 12.02 9.95
N SER A 127 -13.38 10.97 9.85
CA SER A 127 -13.28 9.94 10.90
C SER A 127 -12.73 10.51 12.19
N ASN A 128 -11.68 11.33 12.12
CA ASN A 128 -11.08 11.99 13.28
C ASN A 128 -12.05 12.96 13.97
N SER A 129 -12.98 13.52 13.19
CA SER A 129 -14.04 14.39 13.69
C SER A 129 -15.29 13.63 14.21
N ASN A 130 -15.23 12.29 14.31
CA ASN A 130 -16.35 11.41 14.68
C ASN A 130 -17.61 11.56 13.82
N GLN A 131 -17.47 12.01 12.56
CA GLN A 131 -18.60 12.22 11.65
C GLN A 131 -18.99 10.95 10.87
N ILE A 132 -18.12 9.96 10.82
CA ILE A 132 -18.33 8.70 10.10
C ILE A 132 -17.96 7.52 11.00
N THR A 133 -18.67 6.41 10.83
CA THR A 133 -18.38 5.17 11.55
C THR A 133 -17.12 4.51 10.97
N ALA A 134 -16.43 3.75 11.80
CA ALA A 134 -15.36 2.82 11.41
C ALA A 134 -15.65 2.02 10.12
N GLN A 135 -16.86 1.50 10.00
CA GLN A 135 -17.29 0.69 8.86
C GLN A 135 -17.45 1.54 7.58
N ASP A 136 -17.97 2.76 7.71
CA ASP A 136 -18.11 3.72 6.61
C ASP A 136 -16.75 4.18 6.08
N LEU A 137 -15.77 4.35 6.98
CA LEU A 137 -14.38 4.64 6.61
C LEU A 137 -13.81 3.51 5.76
N LEU A 138 -13.89 2.26 6.22
CA LEU A 138 -13.38 1.10 5.49
C LEU A 138 -14.07 0.93 4.13
N ARG A 139 -15.37 1.18 4.06
CA ARG A 139 -16.15 1.13 2.82
C ARG A 139 -15.74 2.22 1.84
N GLY A 140 -15.56 3.46 2.33
CA GLY A 140 -15.10 4.60 1.52
C GLY A 140 -13.68 4.39 0.99
N LEU A 141 -12.78 3.87 1.82
CA LEU A 141 -11.43 3.49 1.42
C LEU A 141 -11.49 2.40 0.36
N SER A 142 -12.27 1.33 0.55
CA SER A 142 -12.41 0.25 -0.43
C SER A 142 -12.85 0.76 -1.81
N TYR A 143 -13.80 1.70 -1.86
CA TYR A 143 -14.28 2.26 -3.13
C TYR A 143 -13.22 3.09 -3.87
N SER A 144 -12.35 3.78 -3.12
CA SER A 144 -11.30 4.62 -3.70
C SER A 144 -10.26 3.85 -4.52
N PHE A 145 -10.07 2.55 -4.26
CA PHE A 145 -9.13 1.68 -4.98
C PHE A 145 -9.79 0.88 -6.11
N SER A 146 -11.09 0.63 -6.07
CA SER A 146 -11.79 -0.12 -7.13
C SER A 146 -11.86 0.64 -8.46
N ASN A 147 -11.76 1.97 -8.41
CA ASN A 147 -11.81 2.85 -9.59
C ASN A 147 -10.43 3.17 -10.21
N GLU A 148 -9.33 2.57 -9.72
CA GLU A 148 -7.96 2.78 -10.27
C GLU A 148 -7.52 1.67 -11.26
N LYS A 149 -8.45 0.82 -11.74
CA LYS A 149 -8.21 -0.17 -12.81
C LYS A 149 -8.58 0.37 -14.18
#